data_AF-A0A7C5MM51-F1
#
_entry.id   AF-A0A7C5MM51-F1
#
_cell.length_a   1.000
_cell.length_b   1.000
_cell.length_c   1.000
_cell.angle_alpha   90.00
_cell.angle_beta   90.00
_cell.angle_gamma   90.00
#
_symmetry.space_group_name_H-M   'P 1'
#
loop_
_entity.id
_entity.type
_entity.pdbx_description
1 polymer ?
#
loop_
_entity_poly.entity_id
_entity_poly.type
_entity_poly.pdbx_seq_one_letter_code
_entity_poly.pdbx_strand_id
1 'polypeptide(L)'
;MRRRMTFALTLVVMLVCGLLAQPQEKLPRTLLPSNLLQEIINESSGELALQNEVYLTGVNRNRKADEYRTGYFETRFILEKLKEYGFDEAEIVNLPVRGEKTWDAEEAELWVVSPMKKKIVDLKDMPATLCSGSSTMEVTAELVDVGPGYSEDYYKDKDVKDKIVLVYGSPERARQLAVEK
;
A
#
# COMPACT_ATOMS: atom_id res chain seq x y z
N MET A 1 -52.43 19.71 -42.83
CA MET A 1 -52.34 18.87 -41.60
C MET A 1 -51.82 17.46 -41.86
N ARG A 2 -52.41 16.67 -42.78
CA ARG A 2 -52.03 15.27 -43.05
C ARG A 2 -50.53 15.02 -43.29
N ARG A 3 -49.87 15.90 -44.06
CA ARG A 3 -48.44 15.81 -44.42
C ARG A 3 -47.47 16.11 -43.25
N ARG A 4 -47.90 16.95 -42.30
CA ARG A 4 -47.13 17.24 -41.06
C ARG A 4 -47.28 16.09 -40.05
N MET A 5 -48.45 15.46 -40.03
CA MET A 5 -48.75 14.31 -39.17
C MET A 5 -48.01 13.05 -39.61
N THR A 6 -47.92 12.76 -40.91
CA THR A 6 -47.07 11.67 -41.42
C THR A 6 -45.60 11.93 -41.12
N PHE A 7 -45.11 13.16 -41.30
CA PHE A 7 -43.70 13.47 -41.01
C PHE A 7 -43.34 13.29 -39.53
N ALA A 8 -44.22 13.72 -38.63
CA ALA A 8 -44.05 13.51 -37.19
C ALA A 8 -44.06 12.01 -36.82
N LEU A 9 -44.94 11.22 -37.43
CA LEU A 9 -45.00 9.78 -37.20
C LEU A 9 -43.72 9.07 -37.67
N THR A 10 -43.21 9.42 -38.85
CA THR A 10 -41.96 8.86 -39.36
C THR A 10 -40.77 9.23 -38.49
N LEU A 11 -40.74 10.46 -37.97
CA LEU A 11 -39.69 10.92 -37.05
C LEU A 11 -39.72 10.13 -35.74
N VAL A 12 -40.92 9.89 -35.17
CA VAL A 12 -41.09 9.07 -33.96
C VAL A 12 -40.65 7.63 -34.20
N VAL A 13 -41.02 7.03 -35.34
CA VAL A 13 -40.59 5.67 -35.69
C VAL A 13 -39.07 5.60 -35.85
N MET A 14 -38.44 6.57 -36.52
CA MET A 14 -36.98 6.63 -36.62
C MET A 14 -36.31 6.79 -35.25
N LEU A 15 -36.86 7.61 -34.36
CA LEU A 15 -36.34 7.76 -32.99
C LEU A 15 -36.44 6.46 -32.19
N VAL A 16 -37.57 5.76 -32.26
CA VAL A 16 -37.78 4.49 -31.56
C VAL A 16 -36.86 3.40 -32.13
N CYS A 17 -36.69 3.33 -33.45
CA CYS A 17 -35.74 2.40 -34.07
C CYS A 17 -34.28 2.71 -33.68
N GLY A 18 -33.91 3.99 -33.57
CA GLY A 18 -32.57 4.39 -33.11
C GLY A 18 -32.29 4.00 -31.65
N LEU A 19 -33.32 4.07 -30.78
CA LEU A 19 -33.22 3.63 -29.39
C LEU A 19 -33.11 2.11 -29.25
N LEU A 20 -33.86 1.35 -30.05
CA LEU A 20 -33.81 -0.12 -30.03
C LEU A 20 -32.57 -0.70 -30.73
N ALA A 21 -31.91 0.08 -31.59
CA ALA A 21 -30.69 -0.32 -32.30
C ALA A 21 -29.40 0.06 -31.56
N GLN A 22 -29.49 0.60 -30.34
CA GLN A 22 -28.28 0.81 -29.54
C GLN A 22 -27.62 -0.56 -29.29
N PRO A 23 -26.29 -0.67 -29.51
CA PRO A 23 -25.57 -1.89 -29.19
C PRO A 23 -25.71 -2.11 -27.68
N GLN A 24 -26.60 -3.04 -27.31
CA GLN A 24 -26.65 -3.54 -25.96
C GLN A 24 -25.33 -4.29 -25.76
N GLU A 25 -24.43 -3.73 -24.95
CA GLU A 25 -23.27 -4.49 -24.50
C GLU A 25 -23.82 -5.79 -23.92
N LYS A 26 -23.55 -6.91 -24.60
CA LYS A 26 -23.92 -8.21 -24.06
C LYS A 26 -23.13 -8.34 -22.79
N LEU A 27 -23.83 -8.31 -21.66
CA LEU A 27 -23.25 -8.59 -20.36
C LEU A 27 -22.31 -9.79 -20.52
N PRO A 28 -21.07 -9.68 -20.03
CA PRO A 28 -20.10 -10.76 -20.18
C PRO A 28 -20.73 -12.05 -19.66
N ARG A 29 -20.47 -13.18 -20.33
CA ARG A 29 -20.97 -14.47 -19.86
C ARG A 29 -20.44 -14.72 -18.46
N THR A 30 -21.35 -14.86 -17.50
CA THR A 30 -21.02 -15.11 -16.10
C THR A 30 -21.25 -16.58 -15.75
N LEU A 31 -20.56 -17.05 -14.71
CA LEU A 31 -20.79 -18.39 -14.13
C LEU A 31 -22.15 -18.47 -13.41
N LEU A 32 -22.64 -17.33 -12.91
CA LEU A 32 -23.89 -17.22 -12.16
C LEU A 32 -25.02 -16.66 -13.03
N PRO A 33 -26.28 -17.08 -12.80
CA PRO A 33 -27.46 -16.47 -13.40
C PRO A 33 -27.56 -14.96 -13.10
N SER A 34 -28.05 -14.18 -14.06
CA SER A 34 -28.11 -12.71 -13.94
C SER A 34 -28.95 -12.21 -12.77
N ASN A 35 -30.04 -12.91 -12.43
CA ASN A 35 -30.86 -12.56 -11.27
C ASN A 35 -30.09 -12.73 -9.96
N LEU A 36 -29.33 -13.82 -9.81
CA LEU A 36 -28.51 -14.05 -8.62
C LEU A 36 -27.41 -12.99 -8.48
N LEU A 37 -26.77 -12.62 -9.58
CA LEU A 37 -25.79 -11.53 -9.57
C LEU A 37 -26.41 -10.20 -9.14
N GLN A 38 -27.63 -9.91 -9.61
CA GLN A 38 -28.32 -8.69 -9.21
C GLN A 38 -28.62 -8.68 -7.71
N GLU A 39 -29.04 -9.81 -7.13
CA GLU A 39 -29.22 -9.91 -5.67
C GLU A 39 -27.90 -9.66 -4.93
N ILE A 40 -26.79 -10.28 -5.35
CA ILE A 40 -25.47 -10.04 -4.75
C ILE A 40 -25.09 -8.56 -4.81
N ILE A 41 -25.27 -7.93 -5.97
CA ILE A 41 -24.96 -6.50 -6.18
C ILE A 41 -25.82 -5.62 -5.25
N ASN A 42 -27.12 -5.93 -5.14
CA ASN A 42 -28.05 -5.16 -4.32
C ASN A 42 -27.73 -5.25 -2.82
N GLU A 43 -27.13 -6.35 -2.37
CA GLU A 43 -26.70 -6.54 -0.98
C GLU A 43 -25.27 -6.05 -0.70
N SER A 44 -24.50 -5.72 -1.74
CA SER A 44 -23.10 -5.31 -1.60
C SER A 44 -22.95 -3.78 -1.53
N SER A 45 -22.70 -3.24 -0.32
CA SER A 45 -22.41 -1.81 -0.14
C SER A 45 -20.92 -1.44 -0.19
N GLY A 46 -20.02 -2.42 0.03
CA GLY A 46 -18.58 -2.20 0.15
C GLY A 46 -18.11 -1.67 1.51
N GLU A 47 -19.02 -1.25 2.39
CA GLU A 47 -18.70 -0.65 3.69
C GLU A 47 -17.96 -1.64 4.62
N LEU A 48 -18.43 -2.89 4.68
CA LEU A 48 -17.79 -3.93 5.49
C LEU A 48 -16.37 -4.24 4.98
N ALA A 49 -16.16 -4.23 3.66
CA ALA A 49 -14.84 -4.43 3.07
C ALA A 49 -13.91 -3.28 3.45
N LEU A 50 -14.38 -2.03 3.34
CA LEU A 50 -13.61 -0.85 3.76
C LEU A 50 -13.24 -0.88 5.24
N GLN A 51 -14.17 -1.29 6.12
CA GLN A 51 -13.88 -1.41 7.55
C GLN A 51 -12.79 -2.44 7.83
N ASN A 52 -12.83 -3.61 7.17
CA ASN A 52 -11.79 -4.61 7.30
C ASN A 52 -10.42 -4.09 6.82
N GLU A 53 -10.36 -3.34 5.72
CA GLU A 53 -9.13 -2.67 5.27
C GLU A 53 -8.63 -1.68 6.33
N VAL A 54 -9.50 -0.84 6.89
CA VAL A 54 -9.12 0.10 7.96
C VAL A 54 -8.57 -0.63 9.20
N TYR A 55 -9.15 -1.77 9.60
CA TYR A 55 -8.63 -2.56 10.72
C TYR A 55 -7.25 -3.17 10.44
N LEU A 56 -7.00 -3.60 9.20
CA LEU A 56 -5.74 -4.24 8.81
C LEU A 56 -4.62 -3.24 8.55
N THR A 57 -4.95 -2.10 7.92
CA THR A 57 -3.98 -1.18 7.30
C THR A 57 -4.21 0.29 7.64
N GLY A 58 -5.11 0.62 8.56
CA GLY A 58 -5.45 2.01 8.89
C GLY A 58 -4.26 2.82 9.44
N VAL A 59 -3.26 2.14 10.00
CA VAL A 59 -2.00 2.75 10.45
C VAL A 59 -0.81 1.85 10.12
N ASN A 60 0.35 2.48 9.89
CA ASN A 60 1.61 1.75 9.83
C ASN A 60 1.92 1.16 11.21
N ARG A 61 2.32 -0.11 11.23
CA ARG A 61 2.73 -0.79 12.47
C ARG A 61 4.12 -1.39 12.32
N ASN A 62 4.88 -1.29 13.40
CA ASN A 62 6.04 -2.14 13.55
C ASN A 62 5.56 -3.53 13.96
N ARG A 63 5.91 -4.56 13.20
CA ARG A 63 5.54 -5.94 13.54
C ARG A 63 6.30 -6.33 14.81
N LYS A 64 5.62 -6.96 15.75
CA LYS A 64 6.29 -7.41 16.98
C LYS A 64 7.07 -8.70 16.74
N ALA A 65 8.20 -8.85 17.42
CA ALA A 65 9.01 -10.07 17.41
C ALA A 65 8.18 -11.36 17.62
N ASP A 66 7.17 -11.31 18.49
CA ASP A 66 6.33 -12.48 18.81
C ASP A 66 5.42 -12.92 17.66
N GLU A 67 5.06 -12.02 16.74
CA GLU A 67 4.24 -12.37 15.57
C GLU A 67 5.00 -13.29 14.61
N TYR A 68 6.34 -13.19 14.56
CA TYR A 68 7.17 -14.12 13.78
C TYR A 68 7.20 -15.53 14.37
N ARG A 69 6.86 -15.70 15.65
CA ARG A 69 6.88 -17.00 16.34
C ARG A 69 5.50 -17.62 16.47
N THR A 70 4.48 -16.80 16.67
CA THR A 70 3.12 -17.22 17.06
C THR A 70 2.07 -16.99 15.98
N GLY A 71 2.46 -16.37 14.86
CA GLY A 71 1.59 -16.06 13.73
C GLY A 71 1.27 -14.58 13.62
N TYR A 72 1.01 -14.14 12.37
CA TYR A 72 0.81 -12.73 12.05
C TYR A 72 -0.59 -12.25 12.42
N PHE A 73 -0.68 -11.00 12.88
CA PHE A 73 -1.93 -10.32 13.18
C PHE A 73 -2.92 -10.42 12.01
N GLU A 74 -2.50 -10.13 10.79
CA GLU A 74 -3.36 -10.14 9.60
C GLU A 74 -3.95 -11.52 9.36
N THR A 75 -3.11 -12.55 9.46
CA THR A 75 -3.53 -13.93 9.24
C THR A 75 -4.56 -14.36 10.28
N ARG A 76 -4.36 -13.99 11.55
CA ARG A 76 -5.35 -14.27 12.61
C ARG A 76 -6.65 -13.50 12.40
N PHE A 77 -6.57 -12.21 12.08
CA PHE A 77 -7.74 -11.38 11.80
C PHE A 77 -8.58 -11.96 10.64
N ILE A 78 -7.94 -12.35 9.54
CA ILE A 78 -8.62 -12.96 8.39
C ILE A 78 -9.26 -14.30 8.78
N LEU A 79 -8.57 -15.15 9.53
CA LEU A 79 -9.11 -16.41 10.01
C LEU A 79 -10.36 -16.19 10.88
N GLU A 80 -10.31 -15.24 11.80
CA GLU A 80 -11.44 -14.89 12.67
C GLU A 80 -12.64 -14.41 11.84
N LYS A 81 -12.41 -13.55 10.83
CA LYS A 81 -13.47 -13.09 9.92
C LYS A 81 -14.07 -14.21 9.06
N LEU A 82 -13.24 -15.11 8.54
CA LEU A 82 -13.73 -16.27 7.79
C LEU A 82 -14.65 -17.15 8.65
N LYS A 83 -14.27 -17.40 9.91
CA LYS A 83 -15.10 -18.15 10.85
C LYS A 83 -16.40 -17.41 11.19
N GLU A 84 -16.34 -16.09 11.40
CA GLU A 84 -17.53 -15.25 11.60
C GLU A 84 -18.51 -15.34 10.42
N TYR A 85 -18.01 -15.50 9.20
CA TYR A 85 -18.81 -15.67 7.99
C TYR A 85 -19.28 -17.11 7.72
N GLY A 86 -19.01 -18.05 8.63
CA GLY A 86 -19.45 -19.44 8.54
C GLY A 86 -18.51 -20.38 7.76
N PHE A 87 -17.27 -19.96 7.48
CA PHE A 87 -16.25 -20.85 6.92
C PHE A 87 -15.53 -21.61 8.05
N ASP A 88 -16.21 -22.60 8.61
CA ASP A 88 -15.72 -23.36 9.80
C ASP A 88 -14.44 -24.16 9.53
N GLU A 89 -14.21 -24.56 8.28
CA GLU A 89 -13.04 -25.32 7.84
C GLU A 89 -11.82 -24.44 7.53
N ALA A 90 -11.92 -23.10 7.70
CA ALA A 90 -10.78 -22.22 7.48
C ALA A 90 -9.65 -22.48 8.50
N GLU A 91 -8.41 -22.59 8.01
CA GLU A 91 -7.22 -22.84 8.83
C GLU A 91 -5.98 -22.08 8.34
N ILE A 92 -4.95 -22.02 9.19
CA ILE A 92 -3.66 -21.39 8.86
C ILE A 92 -2.69 -22.46 8.39
N VAL A 93 -2.22 -22.33 7.15
CA VAL A 93 -1.16 -23.18 6.61
C VAL A 93 0.18 -22.46 6.74
N ASN A 94 1.08 -22.99 7.57
CA ASN A 94 2.43 -22.44 7.73
C ASN A 94 3.36 -22.97 6.63
N LEU A 95 3.97 -22.04 5.90
CA LEU A 95 4.92 -22.35 4.84
C LEU A 95 6.36 -22.33 5.38
N PRO A 96 7.30 -23.08 4.78
CA PRO A 96 8.70 -23.08 5.21
C PRO A 96 9.33 -21.70 5.06
N VAL A 97 10.09 -21.27 6.07
CA VAL A 97 10.83 -20.01 6.07
C VAL A 97 12.20 -20.17 5.40
N ARG A 98 12.69 -19.11 4.74
CA ARG A 98 13.99 -19.12 4.05
C ARG A 98 15.20 -19.05 5.00
N GLY A 99 15.00 -18.65 6.26
CA GLY A 99 16.07 -18.52 7.24
C GLY A 99 15.51 -18.45 8.66
N GLU A 100 16.38 -18.69 9.64
CA GLU A 100 16.01 -18.72 11.07
C GLU A 100 15.84 -17.32 11.67
N LYS A 101 16.44 -16.30 11.05
CA LYS A 101 16.44 -14.92 11.53
C LYS A 101 15.92 -13.98 10.46
N THR A 102 15.21 -12.96 10.91
CA THR A 102 14.81 -11.80 10.10
C THR A 102 15.25 -10.53 10.82
N TRP A 103 15.42 -9.45 10.05
CA TRP A 103 15.61 -8.13 10.62
C TRP A 103 14.32 -7.68 11.32
N ASP A 104 14.47 -7.08 12.50
CA ASP A 104 13.38 -6.49 13.28
C ASP A 104 13.84 -5.14 13.83
N ALA A 105 12.96 -4.13 13.75
CA ALA A 105 13.26 -2.80 14.25
C ALA A 105 12.90 -2.72 15.73
N GLU A 106 13.86 -2.45 16.60
CA GLU A 106 13.60 -2.35 18.04
C GLU A 106 13.36 -0.90 18.47
N GLU A 107 14.24 0.02 18.05
CA GLU A 107 14.19 1.44 18.39
C GLU A 107 14.94 2.25 17.34
N ALA A 108 14.45 3.46 17.02
CA ALA A 108 15.18 4.43 16.23
C ALA A 108 14.63 5.84 16.47
N GLU A 109 15.52 6.81 16.62
CA GLU A 109 15.18 8.21 16.71
C GLU A 109 16.14 9.04 15.87
N LEU A 110 15.65 10.12 15.26
CA LEU A 110 16.47 11.09 14.54
C LEU A 110 16.24 12.47 15.14
N TRP A 111 17.34 13.15 15.47
CA TRP A 111 17.32 14.46 16.12
C TRP A 111 18.22 15.44 15.38
N VAL A 112 17.78 16.70 15.31
CA VAL A 112 18.68 17.83 15.15
C VAL A 112 19.17 18.19 16.56
N VAL A 113 20.48 18.22 16.76
CA VAL A 113 21.09 18.58 18.05
C VAL A 113 21.56 20.04 18.10
N SER A 114 21.91 20.60 16.94
CA SER A 114 22.39 21.97 16.75
C SER A 114 21.92 22.49 15.38
N PRO A 115 21.60 23.79 15.22
CA PRO A 115 21.66 24.86 16.23
C PRO A 115 20.50 24.83 17.24
N MET A 116 19.45 24.05 17.00
CA MET A 116 18.29 23.94 17.87
C MET A 116 17.94 22.46 18.07
N LYS A 117 17.87 22.03 19.33
CA LYS A 117 17.50 20.65 19.65
C LYS A 117 16.05 20.38 19.25
N LYS A 118 15.83 19.45 18.33
CA LYS A 118 14.50 19.08 17.82
C LYS A 118 14.46 17.60 17.40
N LYS A 119 13.47 16.85 17.88
CA LYS A 119 13.16 15.52 17.36
C LYS A 119 12.56 15.64 15.96
N ILE A 120 13.11 14.91 14.99
CA ILE A 120 12.63 14.88 13.61
C ILE A 120 11.67 13.71 13.43
N VAL A 121 12.08 12.52 13.84
CA VAL A 121 11.28 11.30 13.72
C VAL A 121 11.64 10.30 14.81
N ASP A 122 10.69 9.44 15.13
CA ASP A 122 10.76 8.39 16.13
C ASP A 122 10.03 7.16 15.57
N LEU A 123 10.66 5.99 15.66
CA LEU A 123 10.08 4.72 15.21
C LEU A 123 8.76 4.42 15.94
N LYS A 124 8.65 4.81 17.22
CA LYS A 124 7.45 4.59 18.04
C LYS A 124 6.26 5.40 17.52
N ASP A 125 6.53 6.58 16.94
CA ASP A 125 5.52 7.49 16.41
C ASP A 125 5.14 7.14 14.96
N MET A 126 6.14 6.80 14.12
CA MET A 126 5.93 6.48 12.69
C MET A 126 6.85 5.33 12.22
N PRO A 127 6.41 4.06 12.35
CA PRO A 127 7.21 2.88 12.02
C PRO A 127 7.74 2.84 10.58
N ALA A 128 6.98 3.41 9.63
CA ALA A 128 7.31 3.37 8.20
C ALA A 128 8.52 4.24 7.79
N THR A 129 9.16 4.93 8.74
CA THR A 129 10.25 5.87 8.45
C THR A 129 11.63 5.23 8.50
N LEU A 130 11.78 4.07 9.12
CA LEU A 130 13.06 3.35 9.19
C LEU A 130 13.23 2.43 7.97
N CYS A 131 14.37 2.53 7.32
CA CYS A 131 14.71 1.63 6.21
C CYS A 131 14.97 0.21 6.73
N SER A 132 14.31 -0.79 6.14
CA SER A 132 14.55 -2.19 6.48
C SER A 132 16.00 -2.60 6.22
N GLY A 133 16.58 -3.37 7.13
CA GLY A 133 17.97 -3.78 7.04
C GLY A 133 18.98 -2.75 7.57
N SER A 134 18.52 -1.62 8.13
CA SER A 134 19.40 -0.67 8.82
C SER A 134 20.19 -1.36 9.94
N SER A 135 21.46 -0.97 10.10
CA SER A 135 22.33 -1.47 11.16
C SER A 135 22.16 -0.67 12.45
N THR A 136 22.39 -1.31 13.60
CA THR A 136 22.42 -0.64 14.90
C THR A 136 23.55 0.40 14.94
N MET A 137 23.21 1.64 15.30
CA MET A 137 24.15 2.74 15.41
C MET A 137 23.61 3.81 16.37
N GLU A 138 24.50 4.44 17.12
CA GLU A 138 24.22 5.67 17.87
C GLU A 138 25.33 6.68 17.56
N VAL A 139 25.00 7.71 16.77
CA VAL A 139 26.00 8.67 16.29
C VAL A 139 25.42 10.08 16.23
N THR A 140 26.27 11.06 16.54
CA THR A 140 26.02 12.48 16.29
C THR A 140 27.16 13.00 15.44
N ALA A 141 26.85 13.53 14.25
CA ALA A 141 27.83 14.09 13.35
C ALA A 141 27.22 15.23 12.52
N GLU A 142 28.06 15.94 11.77
CA GLU A 142 27.59 16.96 10.83
C GLU A 142 26.78 16.32 9.69
N LEU A 143 25.79 17.06 9.20
CA LEU A 143 24.95 16.65 8.07
C LEU A 143 25.49 17.23 6.76
N VAL A 144 25.67 16.40 5.74
CA VAL A 144 26.08 16.82 4.40
C VAL A 144 25.03 16.39 3.38
N ASP A 145 24.41 17.37 2.71
CA ASP A 145 23.50 17.12 1.60
C ASP A 145 24.29 16.79 0.33
N VAL A 146 24.13 15.56 -0.17
CA VAL A 146 24.74 15.13 -1.44
C VAL A 146 23.75 15.14 -2.62
N GLY A 147 22.48 15.45 -2.38
CA GLY A 147 21.43 15.43 -3.40
C GLY A 147 20.92 14.00 -3.68
N PRO A 148 20.82 13.56 -4.94
CA PRO A 148 20.32 12.21 -5.24
C PRO A 148 21.22 11.06 -4.76
N GLY A 149 22.53 11.27 -4.65
CA GLY A 149 23.47 10.30 -4.09
C GLY A 149 23.69 9.01 -4.91
N TYR A 150 23.23 8.93 -6.17
CA TYR A 150 23.36 7.71 -6.97
C TYR A 150 24.64 7.61 -7.83
N SER A 151 25.42 8.69 -7.92
CA SER A 151 26.65 8.84 -8.72
C SER A 151 27.74 9.52 -7.90
N GLU A 152 29.01 9.24 -8.20
CA GLU A 152 30.17 9.87 -7.55
C GLU A 152 30.21 11.39 -7.73
N ASP A 153 29.66 11.89 -8.83
CA ASP A 153 29.59 13.33 -9.12
C ASP A 153 28.88 14.12 -8.01
N TYR A 154 27.93 13.49 -7.30
CA TYR A 154 27.19 14.11 -6.20
C TYR A 154 28.00 14.30 -4.91
N TYR A 155 29.09 13.56 -4.78
CA TYR A 155 30.02 13.58 -3.66
C TYR A 155 31.27 14.41 -3.96
N LYS A 156 31.44 14.82 -5.23
CA LYS A 156 32.58 15.63 -5.65
C LYS A 156 32.61 16.93 -4.86
N ASP A 157 33.79 17.27 -4.37
CA ASP A 157 34.06 18.48 -3.56
C ASP A 157 33.28 18.55 -2.23
N LYS A 158 32.72 17.43 -1.76
CA LYS A 158 32.06 17.31 -0.45
C LYS A 158 32.87 16.41 0.47
N ASP A 159 33.21 16.93 1.66
CA ASP A 159 33.80 16.12 2.72
C ASP A 159 32.68 15.38 3.46
N VAL A 160 32.57 14.08 3.22
CA VAL A 160 31.53 13.19 3.78
C VAL A 160 32.07 12.22 4.84
N LYS A 161 33.39 12.20 5.06
CA LYS A 161 34.01 11.27 5.99
C LYS A 161 33.57 11.62 7.41
N ASP A 162 33.20 10.60 8.19
CA ASP A 162 32.75 10.74 9.58
C ASP A 162 31.51 11.65 9.75
N LYS A 163 30.71 11.82 8.69
CA LYS A 163 29.50 12.67 8.66
C LYS A 163 28.26 11.87 8.30
N ILE A 164 27.10 12.43 8.60
CA ILE A 164 25.81 11.90 8.15
C ILE A 164 25.52 12.46 6.76
N VAL A 165 25.33 11.56 5.80
CA VAL A 165 25.03 11.92 4.41
C VAL A 165 23.51 11.95 4.20
N LEU A 166 22.98 13.10 3.79
CA LEU A 166 21.58 13.27 3.40
C LEU A 166 21.42 13.07 1.90
N VAL A 167 20.47 12.20 1.54
CA VAL A 167 20.09 11.93 0.14
C VAL A 167 18.58 11.99 -0.04
N TYR A 168 18.14 12.30 -1.26
CA TYR A 168 16.73 12.15 -1.68
C TYR A 168 16.54 11.11 -2.81
N GLY A 169 17.60 10.39 -3.19
CA GLY A 169 17.55 9.27 -4.14
C GLY A 169 17.56 7.91 -3.45
N SER A 170 18.05 6.88 -4.15
CA SER A 170 18.10 5.51 -3.64
C SER A 170 19.05 5.38 -2.44
N PRO A 171 18.56 5.00 -1.23
CA PRO A 171 19.41 4.83 -0.05
C PRO A 171 20.48 3.76 -0.23
N GLU A 172 20.15 2.67 -0.93
CA GLU A 172 21.08 1.55 -1.16
C GLU A 172 22.28 1.98 -1.99
N ARG A 173 22.05 2.76 -3.05
CA ARG A 173 23.16 3.26 -3.87
C ARG A 173 24.02 4.27 -3.11
N ALA A 174 23.39 5.12 -2.31
CA ALA A 174 24.10 6.08 -1.46
C ALA A 174 24.97 5.38 -0.42
N ARG A 175 24.47 4.30 0.21
CA ARG A 175 25.22 3.47 1.16
C ARG A 175 26.51 2.92 0.55
N GLN A 176 26.43 2.36 -0.66
CA GLN A 176 27.60 1.82 -1.37
C GLN A 176 28.68 2.88 -1.65
N LEU A 177 28.28 4.11 -1.98
CA LEU A 177 29.21 5.18 -2.35
C LEU A 177 29.75 5.97 -1.15
N ALA A 178 28.96 6.11 -0.09
CA ALA A 178 29.26 6.97 1.05
C ALA A 178 29.77 6.21 2.28
N VAL A 179 29.44 4.92 2.42
CA VAL A 179 29.71 4.12 3.63
C VAL A 179 30.64 2.94 3.33
N GLU A 180 30.39 2.20 2.24
CA GLU A 180 31.13 0.96 1.93
C GLU A 180 32.40 1.18 1.10
N LYS A 181 32.58 2.38 0.54
CA LYS A 181 33.72 2.75 -0.30
C LYS A 181 34.88 3.27 0.55
#